data_AF-A0A3M2AMH9-F1
#
_entry.id   AF-A0A3M2AMH9-F1
#
_cell.length_a   1.000
_cell.length_b   1.000
_cell.length_c   1.000
_cell.angle_alpha   90.00
_cell.angle_beta   90.00
_cell.angle_gamma   90.00
#
_symmetry.space_group_name_H-M   'P 1'
#
loop_
_entity.id
_entity.type
_entity.pdbx_description
1 polymer ?
#
loop_
_entity_poly.entity_id
_entity_poly.type
_entity_poly.pdbx_seq_one_letter_code
_entity_poly.pdbx_strand_id
1 'polypeptide(L)'
;MGGRGRPPSVLTVRSPGLECGAAPAGTDPMSLTLPQRLQRAIEGSFERTVLLQKRVRQLVRGDAPLFDAELEKVDNPIEIALIEMERGLIELVPDEDEEERPTLG
;
A
#
# COMPACT_ATOMS: atom_id res chain seq x y z
N MET A 1 -21.78 14.54 41.08
CA MET A 1 -20.78 13.72 40.35
C MET A 1 -21.04 13.89 38.86
N GLY A 2 -20.23 14.69 38.16
CA GLY A 2 -20.37 14.90 36.71
C GLY A 2 -19.04 14.60 36.04
N GLY A 3 -18.91 13.40 35.46
CA GLY A 3 -17.72 12.96 34.76
C GLY A 3 -17.54 13.77 33.47
N ARG A 4 -16.46 14.54 33.39
CA ARG A 4 -16.06 15.22 32.15
C ARG A 4 -15.53 14.15 31.19
N GLY A 5 -16.32 13.82 30.18
CA GLY A 5 -15.91 12.96 29.07
C GLY A 5 -14.72 13.57 28.35
N ARG A 6 -13.63 12.79 28.25
CA ARG A 6 -12.43 13.14 27.49
C ARG A 6 -12.82 13.13 26.00
N PRO A 7 -12.54 14.19 25.22
CA PRO A 7 -12.82 14.15 23.78
C PRO A 7 -11.96 13.08 23.09
N PRO A 8 -12.45 12.45 22.00
CA PRO A 8 -11.67 11.49 21.25
C PRO A 8 -10.42 12.18 20.70
N SER A 9 -9.28 11.50 20.82
CA SER A 9 -8.01 11.94 20.25
C SER A 9 -8.14 11.97 18.73
N VAL A 10 -8.38 13.14 18.16
CA VAL A 10 -8.32 13.36 16.71
C VAL A 10 -6.87 13.18 16.31
N LEU A 11 -6.59 12.12 15.55
CA LEU A 11 -5.28 11.89 14.93
C LEU A 11 -5.12 12.92 13.80
N THR A 12 -4.62 14.11 14.13
CA THR A 12 -4.19 15.07 13.12
C THR A 12 -2.96 14.49 12.43
N VAL A 13 -3.13 13.96 11.22
CA VAL A 13 -2.02 13.69 10.31
C VAL A 13 -1.45 15.06 9.93
N ARG A 14 -0.46 15.52 10.68
CA ARG A 14 0.39 16.62 10.23
C ARG A 14 1.22 16.02 9.11
N SER A 15 0.87 16.32 7.86
CA SER A 15 1.77 16.07 6.74
C SER A 15 3.10 16.76 7.09
N PRO A 16 4.20 16.03 7.34
CA PRO A 16 5.49 16.68 7.29
C PRO A 16 5.59 17.17 5.84
N GLY A 17 5.87 18.46 5.68
CA GLY A 17 6.10 19.04 4.37
C GLY A 17 7.05 18.12 3.62
N LEU A 18 6.57 17.57 2.50
CA LEU A 18 7.44 16.90 1.55
C LEU A 18 8.29 18.03 0.98
N GLU A 19 9.43 18.26 1.61
CA GLU A 19 10.45 19.14 1.08
C GLU A 19 10.88 18.49 -0.23
N CYS A 20 10.42 19.08 -1.33
CA CYS A 20 10.74 18.68 -2.68
C CYS A 20 12.23 19.03 -2.89
N GLY A 21 13.10 18.20 -2.35
CA GLY A 21 14.53 18.21 -2.64
C GLY A 21 14.70 17.87 -4.12
N ALA A 22 15.23 18.83 -4.87
CA ALA A 22 15.56 18.69 -6.27
C ALA A 22 16.24 17.35 -6.55
N ALA A 23 15.67 16.56 -7.46
CA ALA A 23 16.24 15.28 -7.85
C ALA A 23 17.62 15.49 -8.50
N PRO A 24 18.70 14.86 -8.00
CA PRO A 24 19.94 14.82 -8.76
C PRO A 24 19.69 13.98 -10.03
N ALA A 25 20.06 14.55 -11.17
CA ALA A 25 20.06 13.86 -12.45
C ALA A 25 20.97 12.61 -12.35
N GLY A 26 20.36 11.44 -12.50
CA GLY A 26 21.00 10.13 -12.35
C GLY A 26 20.45 9.36 -11.15
N THR A 27 19.29 8.72 -11.29
CA THR A 27 18.79 7.80 -10.26
C THR A 27 18.69 6.41 -10.85
N ASP A 28 19.65 5.55 -10.52
CA ASP A 28 19.41 4.11 -10.58
C ASP A 28 18.14 3.81 -9.78
N PRO A 29 17.14 3.08 -10.33
CA PRO A 29 15.92 2.76 -9.60
C PRO A 29 16.20 1.98 -8.29
N MET A 30 17.37 1.33 -8.20
CA MET A 30 17.87 0.64 -7.02
C MET A 30 18.31 1.57 -5.87
N SER A 31 18.49 2.87 -6.09
CA SER A 31 18.96 3.80 -5.05
C SER A 31 17.83 4.38 -4.19
N LEU A 32 16.57 4.03 -4.48
CA LEU A 32 15.40 4.59 -3.81
C LEU A 32 15.01 3.76 -2.60
N THR A 33 14.67 4.46 -1.52
CA THR A 33 14.05 3.83 -0.35
C THR A 33 12.64 3.32 -0.71
N LEU A 34 12.14 2.33 0.03
CA LEU A 34 10.79 1.79 -0.18
C LEU A 34 9.70 2.88 -0.14
N PRO A 35 9.67 3.85 0.80
CA PRO A 35 8.71 4.95 0.76
C PRO A 35 8.75 5.77 -0.52
N GLN A 36 9.94 6.04 -1.06
CA GLN A 36 10.10 6.79 -2.31
C GLN A 36 9.62 5.99 -3.52
N ARG A 37 9.90 4.68 -3.56
CA ARG A 37 9.39 3.78 -4.60
C ARG A 37 7.86 3.72 -4.58
N LEU A 38 7.28 3.54 -3.39
CA LEU A 38 5.82 3.55 -3.20
C LEU A 38 5.18 4.85 -3.70
N GLN A 39 5.76 5.99 -3.34
CA GLN A 39 5.27 7.28 -3.78
C GLN A 39 5.28 7.40 -5.31
N ARG A 40 6.36 6.93 -5.96
CA ARG A 40 6.50 6.93 -7.42
C ARG A 40 5.59 5.93 -8.11
N ALA A 41 5.31 4.78 -7.51
CA ALA A 41 4.46 3.78 -8.15
C ALA A 41 2.98 4.21 -8.09
N ILE A 42 2.57 4.82 -6.98
CA ILE A 42 1.18 5.26 -6.78
C ILE A 42 0.89 6.58 -7.52
N GLU A 43 1.82 7.53 -7.55
CA GLU A 43 1.66 8.84 -8.21
C GLU A 43 0.40 9.61 -7.78
N GLY A 44 -0.06 9.40 -6.55
CA GLY A 44 -1.31 9.97 -6.05
C GLY A 44 -2.59 9.34 -6.63
N SER A 45 -2.49 8.27 -7.42
CA SER A 45 -3.64 7.51 -7.93
C SER A 45 -4.33 6.73 -6.81
N PHE A 46 -5.62 7.02 -6.63
CA PHE A 46 -6.46 6.27 -5.71
C PHE A 46 -6.54 4.79 -6.10
N GLU A 47 -6.73 4.49 -7.38
CA GLU A 47 -6.83 3.11 -7.88
C GLU A 47 -5.56 2.32 -7.60
N ARG A 48 -4.38 2.88 -7.90
CA ARG A 48 -3.10 2.20 -7.60
C ARG A 48 -2.91 2.03 -6.09
N THR A 49 -3.31 3.02 -5.29
CA THR A 49 -3.28 2.92 -3.82
C THR A 49 -4.16 1.75 -3.35
N VAL A 50 -5.38 1.63 -3.87
CA VAL A 50 -6.33 0.58 -3.51
C VAL A 50 -5.81 -0.79 -3.94
N LEU A 51 -5.29 -0.91 -5.16
CA LEU A 51 -4.68 -2.14 -5.67
C LEU A 51 -3.58 -2.65 -4.73
N LEU A 52 -2.62 -1.78 -4.44
CA LEU A 52 -1.51 -2.10 -3.54
C LEU A 52 -2.02 -2.50 -2.16
N GLN A 53 -2.96 -1.73 -1.58
CA GLN A 53 -3.50 -2.02 -0.25
C GLN A 53 -4.29 -3.35 -0.21
N LYS A 54 -5.11 -3.65 -1.23
CA LYS A 54 -5.83 -4.92 -1.34
C LYS A 54 -4.84 -6.09 -1.39
N ARG A 55 -3.78 -5.97 -2.20
CA ARG A 55 -2.77 -7.04 -2.32
C ARG A 55 -1.93 -7.23 -1.07
N VAL A 56 -1.51 -6.15 -0.39
CA VAL A 56 -0.81 -6.26 0.91
C VAL A 56 -1.67 -7.02 1.92
N ARG A 57 -2.98 -6.79 1.97
CA ARG A 57 -3.88 -7.52 2.87
C ARG A 57 -3.97 -9.01 2.55
N GLN A 58 -3.94 -9.39 1.28
CA GLN A 58 -3.88 -10.80 0.86
C GLN A 58 -2.60 -11.48 1.35
N LEU A 59 -1.45 -10.86 1.10
CA LEU A 59 -0.14 -11.38 1.55
C LEU A 59 -0.05 -11.50 3.07
N VAL A 60 -0.55 -10.49 3.81
CA VAL A 60 -0.60 -10.55 5.30
C VAL A 60 -1.50 -11.68 5.80
N ARG A 61 -2.51 -12.10 5.03
CA ARG A 61 -3.36 -13.27 5.35
C ARG A 61 -2.73 -14.61 4.98
N GLY A 62 -1.58 -14.60 4.31
CA GLY A 62 -0.83 -15.80 3.95
C GLY A 62 -0.93 -16.20 2.47
N ASP A 63 -1.51 -15.37 1.61
CA ASP A 63 -1.44 -15.63 0.16
C ASP A 63 0.03 -15.64 -0.30
N ALA A 64 0.34 -16.52 -1.24
CA ALA A 64 1.68 -16.63 -1.80
C ALA A 64 1.99 -15.44 -2.74
N PRO A 65 3.26 -15.00 -2.81
CA PRO A 65 3.75 -14.10 -3.85
C PRO A 65 3.54 -14.70 -5.25
N LEU A 66 3.33 -13.85 -6.26
CA LEU A 66 3.18 -14.22 -7.67
C LEU A 66 4.52 -14.34 -8.42
N PHE A 67 5.63 -14.24 -7.70
CA PHE A 67 6.99 -14.44 -8.18
C PHE A 67 7.82 -15.15 -7.11
N ASP A 68 9.01 -15.63 -7.48
CA ASP A 68 9.93 -16.32 -6.57
C ASP A 68 10.60 -15.35 -5.57
N ALA A 69 9.83 -14.86 -4.59
CA ALA A 69 10.28 -13.88 -3.61
C ALA A 69 11.43 -14.38 -2.73
N GLU A 70 11.49 -15.70 -2.46
CA GLU A 70 12.60 -16.33 -1.73
C GLU A 70 13.93 -16.23 -2.49
N LEU A 71 13.90 -16.38 -3.82
CA LEU A 71 15.09 -16.26 -4.67
C LEU A 71 15.60 -14.81 -4.70
N GLU A 72 14.67 -13.85 -4.68
CA GLU A 72 14.97 -12.42 -4.62
C GLU A 72 15.22 -11.90 -3.18
N LYS A 73 15.06 -12.76 -2.16
CA LYS A 73 15.21 -12.44 -0.73
C LYS A 73 14.31 -11.29 -0.26
N VAL A 74 13.06 -11.29 -0.71
CA VAL A 74 12.06 -10.27 -0.36
C VAL A 74 10.97 -10.89 0.50
N ASP A 75 10.96 -10.52 1.78
CA ASP A 75 9.99 -11.07 2.75
C ASP A 75 8.90 -10.05 3.14
N ASN A 76 9.11 -8.77 2.84
CA ASN A 76 8.19 -7.71 3.24
C ASN A 76 6.94 -7.70 2.34
N PRO A 77 5.71 -7.91 2.87
CA PRO A 77 4.49 -7.93 2.07
C PRO A 77 4.25 -6.65 1.25
N ILE A 78 4.69 -5.50 1.75
CA ILE A 78 4.58 -4.22 1.03
C ILE A 78 5.48 -4.20 -0.20
N GLU A 79 6.70 -4.71 -0.04
CA GLU A 79 7.67 -4.74 -1.13
C GLU A 79 7.31 -5.79 -2.18
N ILE A 80 6.83 -6.96 -1.75
CA ILE A 80 6.28 -7.99 -2.65
C ILE A 80 5.12 -7.43 -3.48
N ALA A 81 4.11 -6.83 -2.83
CA ALA A 81 2.97 -6.25 -3.53
C ALA A 81 3.38 -5.13 -4.50
N LEU A 82 4.37 -4.32 -4.12
CA LEU A 82 4.91 -3.28 -4.99
C LEU A 82 5.58 -3.88 -6.23
N ILE A 83 6.40 -4.92 -6.06
CA ILE A 83 7.07 -5.62 -7.18
C ILE A 83 6.04 -6.24 -8.11
N GLU A 84 5.02 -6.91 -7.57
CA GLU A 84 3.93 -7.49 -8.36
C GLU A 84 3.18 -6.42 -9.16
N MET A 85 2.92 -5.26 -8.55
CA MET A 85 2.29 -4.12 -9.23
C MET A 85 3.18 -3.54 -10.33
N GLU A 86 4.48 -3.32 -10.05
CA GLU A 86 5.46 -2.81 -11.02
C GLU A 86 5.67 -3.79 -12.20
N ARG A 87 5.54 -5.10 -11.95
CA ARG A 87 5.59 -6.16 -12.98
C ARG A 87 4.26 -6.40 -13.69
N GLY A 88 3.18 -5.74 -13.28
CA GLY A 88 1.85 -5.92 -13.87
C GLY A 88 1.25 -7.31 -13.62
N LEU A 89 1.58 -7.95 -12.50
CA LEU A 89 1.08 -9.28 -12.11
C LEU A 89 -0.28 -9.22 -11.40
N ILE A 90 -0.71 -8.03 -11.00
CA ILE A 90 -1.97 -7.79 -10.29
C ILE A 90 -2.75 -6.68 -10.98
N GLU A 91 -4.07 -6.77 -10.90
CA GLU A 91 -4.98 -5.76 -11.42
C GLU A 91 -6.21 -5.64 -10.52
N LEU A 92 -6.92 -4.50 -10.62
CA LEU A 92 -8.23 -4.35 -10.01
C LEU A 92 -9.27 -4.91 -10.96
N VAL A 93 -9.92 -5.98 -10.54
CA VAL A 93 -11.13 -6.48 -11.19
C VAL A 93 -12.33 -5.78 -10.55
N PRO A 94 -13.30 -5.27 -11.34
CA PRO A 94 -14.58 -4.79 -10.80
C PRO A 94 -15.22 -5.91 -9.99
N ASP A 95 -15.77 -5.57 -8.82
CA ASP A 95 -16.51 -6.55 -8.02
C ASP A 95 -17.84 -6.84 -8.76
N GLU A 96 -17.89 -7.89 -9.59
CA GLU A 96 -19.15 -8.43 -10.14
C GLU A 96 -19.91 -9.27 -9.10
N ASP A 97 -19.29 -9.56 -7.95
CA ASP A 97 -19.81 -10.45 -6.91
C ASP A 97 -19.89 -9.76 -5.53
N GLU A 98 -20.84 -8.83 -5.34
CA GLU A 98 -21.29 -8.41 -4.00
C GLU A 98 -22.48 -9.25 -3.47
N GLU A 99 -22.83 -10.36 -4.12
CA GLU A 99 -23.80 -11.31 -3.60
C GLU A 99 -23.13 -12.33 -2.68
N GLU A 100 -23.14 -12.00 -1.37
CA GLU A 100 -23.05 -12.89 -0.19
C GLU A 100 -22.21 -12.26 0.93
N ARG A 101 -22.46 -10.98 1.25
CA ARG A 101 -22.32 -10.58 2.65
C ARG A 101 -23.57 -11.09 3.38
N PRO A 102 -23.46 -12.03 4.34
CA PRO A 102 -24.61 -12.33 5.18
C PRO A 102 -24.96 -11.05 5.92
N THR A 103 -26.09 -10.44 5.55
CA THR A 103 -26.74 -9.44 6.38
C THR A 103 -27.13 -10.17 7.65
N LEU A 104 -26.64 -9.69 8.80
CA LEU A 104 -27.12 -10.15 10.09
C LEU A 104 -28.61 -9.75 10.17
N GLY A 105 -29.48 -10.71 9.87
CA GLY A 105 -30.92 -10.63 10.09
C GLY A 105 -31.30 -10.79 11.56
#